data_AF-R4UKU7-F1
#
_entry.id   AF-R4UKU7-F1
#
_cell.length_a   1.000
_cell.length_b   1.000
_cell.length_c   1.000
_cell.angle_alpha   90.00
_cell.angle_beta   90.00
_cell.angle_gamma   90.00
#
_symmetry.space_group_name_H-M   'P 1'
#
loop_
_entity.id
_entity.type
_entity.pdbx_description
1 polymer ?
#
loop_
_entity_poly.entity_id
_entity_poly.type
_entity_poly.pdbx_seq_one_letter_code
_entity_poly.pdbx_strand_id
1 'polypeptide(L)'
;MAKYYTRITLKRMAELLDLPVEETEDFLSNLVVNKTVLAKTDRPAGVVSFTQSKDPNDVLNDWSNHLSTLMQLVNKTTHLINKEEMVHKHLLAVRE
;
A
#
# COMPACT_ATOMS: atom_id res chain seq x y z
N MET A 1 9.94 0.71 8.56
CA MET A 1 10.06 -0.59 7.86
C MET A 1 8.73 -1.30 7.65
N ALA A 2 7.93 -1.55 8.70
CA ALA A 2 6.69 -2.35 8.60
C ALA A 2 5.64 -1.85 7.58
N LYS A 3 5.62 -0.54 7.27
CA LYS A 3 4.71 0.03 6.25
C LYS A 3 5.11 -0.27 4.80
N TYR A 4 6.41 -0.49 4.55
CA TYR A 4 6.96 -0.53 3.18
C TYR A 4 7.41 -1.93 2.76
N TYR A 5 7.75 -2.79 3.72
CA TYR A 5 8.14 -4.17 3.46
C TYR A 5 6.98 -5.10 3.79
N THR A 6 6.62 -5.95 2.84
CA THR A 6 5.71 -7.08 3.10
C THR A 6 6.47 -8.24 3.73
N ARG A 7 7.67 -8.52 3.23
CA ARG A 7 8.58 -9.57 3.68
C ARG A 7 10.03 -9.08 3.62
N ILE A 8 10.84 -9.37 4.63
CA ILE A 8 12.26 -9.03 4.69
C ILE A 8 13.05 -10.17 5.35
N THR A 9 14.33 -10.34 5.01
CA THR A 9 15.21 -11.29 5.71
C THR A 9 15.74 -10.67 7.01
N LEU A 10 15.92 -11.49 8.04
CA LEU A 10 16.41 -11.05 9.36
C LEU A 10 17.81 -10.41 9.25
N LYS A 11 18.67 -10.97 8.39
CA LYS A 11 20.01 -10.41 8.11
C LYS A 11 19.94 -9.00 7.53
N ARG A 12 19.06 -8.77 6.54
CA ARG A 12 18.89 -7.44 5.95
C ARG A 12 18.29 -6.45 6.94
N MET A 13 17.40 -6.93 7.81
CA MET A 13 16.81 -6.11 8.86
C MET A 13 17.86 -5.69 9.90
N ALA A 14 18.75 -6.61 10.29
CA ALA A 14 19.88 -6.33 11.18
C ALA A 14 20.83 -5.27 10.60
N GLU A 15 21.16 -5.37 9.31
CA GLU A 15 21.93 -4.33 8.59
C GLU A 15 21.25 -2.96 8.55
N LEU A 16 19.91 -2.91 8.48
CA LEU A 16 19.17 -1.64 8.44
C LEU A 16 18.99 -1.01 9.82
N LEU A 17 19.15 -1.79 10.89
CA LEU A 17 19.04 -1.33 12.27
C LEU A 17 20.41 -1.15 12.94
N ASP A 18 21.49 -1.52 12.25
CA ASP A 18 22.86 -1.58 12.79
C ASP A 18 22.95 -2.37 14.11
N LEU A 19 22.20 -3.48 14.19
CA LEU A 19 22.16 -4.38 15.34
C LEU A 19 22.60 -5.79 14.92
N PRO A 20 23.13 -6.61 15.85
CA PRO A 20 23.35 -8.03 15.57
C PRO A 20 22.01 -8.76 15.37
N VAL A 21 22.07 -9.90 14.70
CA VAL A 21 20.88 -10.65 14.27
C VAL A 21 20.02 -11.13 15.44
N GLU A 22 20.65 -11.56 16.55
CA GLU A 22 19.93 -11.98 17.75
C GLU A 22 19.23 -10.82 18.45
N GLU A 23 19.91 -9.69 18.67
CA GLU A 23 19.30 -8.51 19.29
C GLU A 23 18.17 -7.93 18.43
N THR A 24 18.31 -8.02 17.10
CA THR A 24 17.25 -7.60 16.17
C THR A 24 15.98 -8.44 16.35
N GLU A 25 16.12 -9.75 16.57
CA GLU A 25 15.00 -10.65 16.84
C GLU A 25 14.31 -10.32 18.17
N ASP A 26 15.08 -10.11 19.23
CA ASP A 26 14.56 -9.75 20.56
C ASP A 26 13.86 -8.39 20.53
N PHE A 27 14.46 -7.41 19.87
CA PHE A 27 13.86 -6.09 19.70
C PHE A 27 12.55 -6.15 18.92
N LEU A 28 12.51 -6.92 17.83
CA LEU A 28 11.28 -7.16 17.07
C LEU A 28 10.22 -7.86 17.92
N SER A 29 10.59 -8.86 18.71
CA SER A 29 9.68 -9.60 19.59
C SER A 29 9.03 -8.69 20.62
N ASN A 30 9.81 -7.81 21.25
CA ASN A 30 9.28 -6.80 22.17
C ASN A 30 8.29 -5.84 21.48
N LEU A 31 8.59 -5.39 20.26
CA LEU A 31 7.69 -4.53 19.48
C LEU A 31 6.37 -5.21 19.11
N VAL A 32 6.41 -6.52 18.82
CA VAL A 32 5.21 -7.31 18.51
C VAL A 32 4.36 -7.54 19.76
N VAL A 33 4.97 -7.87 20.90
CA VAL A 33 4.28 -8.04 22.20
C VAL A 33 3.61 -6.73 22.63
N ASN A 34 4.32 -5.61 22.46
CA ASN A 34 3.80 -4.26 22.74
C ASN A 34 2.78 -3.78 21.70
N LYS A 35 2.42 -4.60 20.69
CA LYS A 35 1.49 -4.27 19.60
C LYS A 35 1.85 -3.02 18.81
N THR A 36 3.11 -2.58 18.86
CA THR A 36 3.60 -1.42 18.10
C THR A 36 3.75 -1.78 16.62
N VAL A 37 4.12 -3.03 16.34
CA VAL A 37 4.25 -3.56 14.97
C VAL A 37 3.58 -4.92 14.89
N LEU A 38 2.80 -5.16 13.84
CA LEU A 38 2.30 -6.48 13.49
C LEU A 38 3.33 -7.16 12.58
N ALA A 39 3.95 -8.22 13.07
CA ALA A 39 4.90 -9.03 12.32
C ALA A 39 4.82 -10.50 12.73
N LYS A 40 5.19 -11.39 11.81
CA LYS A 40 5.39 -12.82 12.05
C LYS A 40 6.79 -13.20 11.59
N THR A 41 7.54 -13.85 12.47
CA THR A 41 8.92 -14.27 12.21
C THR A 41 8.97 -15.77 11.94
N ASP A 42 9.53 -16.15 10.81
CA ASP A 42 9.92 -17.52 10.48
C ASP A 42 11.42 -17.66 10.77
N ARG A 43 11.74 -18.21 11.95
CA ARG A 43 13.10 -18.28 12.48
C ARG A 43 14.00 -19.25 11.68
N PRO A 44 13.58 -20.49 11.35
CA PRO A 44 14.38 -21.38 10.51
C PRO A 44 14.67 -20.83 9.12
N ALA A 45 13.71 -20.15 8.49
CA ALA A 45 13.92 -19.53 7.18
C ALA A 45 14.65 -18.17 7.28
N GLY A 46 14.72 -17.56 8.46
CA GLY A 46 15.31 -16.24 8.68
C GLY A 46 14.52 -15.11 8.02
N VAL A 47 13.19 -15.22 7.95
CA VAL A 47 12.31 -14.28 7.25
C VAL A 47 11.25 -13.69 8.16
N VAL A 48 11.09 -12.37 8.10
CA VAL A 48 10.05 -11.62 8.80
C VAL A 48 8.98 -11.16 7.81
N SER A 49 7.73 -11.42 8.12
CA SER A 49 6.55 -11.02 7.35
C SER A 49 5.74 -9.98 8.13
N PHE A 50 5.55 -8.79 7.56
CA PHE A 50 4.73 -7.72 8.16
C PHE A 50 3.28 -7.73 7.65
N THR A 51 2.98 -8.53 6.64
CA THR A 51 1.61 -8.67 6.13
C THR A 51 0.76 -9.51 7.07
N GLN A 52 -0.41 -8.99 7.43
CA GLN A 52 -1.47 -9.79 8.02
C GLN A 52 -2.07 -10.72 6.97
N SER A 53 -2.46 -11.93 7.36
CA SER A 53 -3.26 -12.80 6.48
C SER A 53 -4.59 -12.09 6.23
N LYS A 54 -4.82 -11.62 5.01
CA LYS A 54 -6.11 -11.07 4.61
C LYS A 54 -7.09 -12.22 4.37
N ASP A 55 -8.33 -12.05 4.81
CA ASP A 55 -9.41 -12.96 4.43
C ASP A 55 -9.65 -12.83 2.92
N PRO A 56 -9.94 -13.93 2.19
CA PRO A 56 -10.32 -13.84 0.78
C PRO A 56 -11.45 -12.82 0.52
N ASN A 57 -12.40 -12.67 1.44
CA ASN A 57 -13.46 -11.68 1.35
C ASN A 57 -12.93 -10.25 1.44
N ASP A 58 -11.94 -9.98 2.30
CA ASP A 58 -11.32 -8.66 2.40
C ASP A 58 -10.60 -8.28 1.11
N VAL A 59 -9.96 -9.25 0.45
CA VAL A 59 -9.32 -9.04 -0.86
C VAL A 59 -10.35 -8.68 -1.93
N LEU A 60 -11.49 -9.36 -1.95
CA LEU A 60 -12.58 -9.07 -2.88
C LEU A 60 -13.22 -7.70 -2.60
N ASN A 61 -13.38 -7.33 -1.32
CA ASN A 61 -13.88 -6.02 -0.93
C ASN A 61 -12.93 -4.90 -1.35
N ASP A 62 -11.62 -5.05 -1.09
CA ASP A 62 -10.59 -4.11 -1.56
C ASP A 62 -10.67 -3.95 -3.08
N TRP A 63 -10.77 -5.06 -3.83
CA TRP A 63 -10.88 -5.03 -5.28
C TRP A 63 -12.15 -4.32 -5.78
N SER A 64 -13.30 -4.60 -5.17
CA SER A 64 -14.57 -3.93 -5.50
C SER A 64 -14.52 -2.42 -5.26
N ASN A 65 -13.90 -2.00 -4.17
CA ASN A 65 -13.67 -0.59 -3.86
C ASN A 65 -12.78 0.07 -4.93
N HIS A 66 -11.67 -0.57 -5.32
CA HIS A 66 -10.81 -0.07 -6.38
C HIS A 66 -11.54 0.08 -7.71
N LEU A 67 -12.41 -0.87 -8.06
CA LEU A 67 -13.23 -0.79 -9.27
C LEU A 67 -14.20 0.40 -9.22
N SER A 68 -14.84 0.62 -8.07
CA SER A 68 -15.74 1.74 -7.87
C SER A 68 -15.01 3.08 -8.01
N THR A 69 -13.82 3.22 -7.42
CA THR A 69 -12.98 4.42 -7.56
C THR A 69 -12.53 4.64 -9.00
N LEU A 70 -12.17 3.56 -9.72
CA LEU A 70 -11.79 3.64 -11.13
C LEU A 70 -12.94 4.16 -11.99
N MET A 71 -14.16 3.63 -11.80
CA MET A 71 -15.33 4.09 -12.55
C MET A 71 -15.68 5.55 -12.25
N GLN A 72 -15.56 5.98 -10.99
CA GLN A 72 -15.74 7.37 -10.61
C GLN A 72 -14.72 8.29 -11.31
N LEU A 73 -13.45 7.87 -11.36
CA LEU A 73 -12.39 8.62 -12.01
C LEU A 73 -12.64 8.75 -13.52
N VAL A 74 -12.99 7.65 -14.19
CA VAL A 74 -13.30 7.64 -15.63
C VAL A 74 -14.47 8.57 -15.93
N ASN A 75 -15.58 8.46 -15.19
CA ASN A 75 -16.73 9.33 -15.38
C ASN A 75 -16.37 10.81 -15.19
N LYS A 76 -15.63 11.14 -14.12
CA LYS A 76 -15.18 12.51 -13.86
C LYS A 76 -14.33 13.04 -15.01
N THR A 77 -13.39 12.26 -15.51
CA THR A 77 -12.55 12.64 -16.65
C THR A 77 -13.38 12.90 -17.90
N THR A 78 -14.32 12.01 -18.23
CA THR A 78 -15.23 12.19 -19.37
C THR A 78 -16.07 13.47 -19.24
N HIS A 79 -16.61 13.74 -18.05
CA HIS A 79 -17.36 14.97 -17.80
C HIS A 79 -16.49 16.24 -17.96
N LEU A 80 -15.24 16.20 -17.50
CA LEU A 80 -14.31 17.32 -17.63
C LEU A 80 -13.93 17.58 -19.10
N ILE A 81 -13.64 16.52 -19.87
CA ILE A 81 -13.34 16.63 -21.31
C ILE A 81 -14.53 17.27 -22.05
N ASN A 82 -15.74 16.77 -21.83
CA ASN A 82 -16.94 17.32 -22.48
C ASN A 82 -17.17 18.80 -22.13
N LYS A 83 -16.90 19.19 -20.88
CA LYS A 83 -17.00 20.58 -20.45
C LYS A 83 -15.97 21.45 -21.18
N GLU A 84 -14.73 21.00 -21.26
CA GLU A 84 -13.67 21.73 -21.97
C GLU A 84 -13.96 21.87 -23.47
N GLU A 85 -14.43 20.81 -24.12
CA GLU A 85 -14.84 20.87 -25.53
C GLU A 85 -15.92 21.92 -25.78
N MET A 86 -16.94 22.00 -24.92
CA MET A 86 -18.02 22.98 -25.04
C MET A 86 -17.51 24.41 -24.87
N VAL A 87 -16.64 24.65 -23.87
CA VAL A 87 -16.02 25.97 -23.66
C VAL A 87 -15.15 26.35 -24.85
N HIS A 88 -14.33 25.42 -25.37
CA HIS A 88 -13.46 25.67 -26.50
C HIS A 88 -14.25 26.01 -27.78
N LYS A 89 -15.31 25.25 -28.08
CA LYS A 89 -16.22 25.53 -29.20
C LYS A 89 -16.89 26.90 -29.06
N HIS A 90 -17.35 27.26 -27.86
CA HIS A 90 -17.94 28.58 -27.61
C HIS A 90 -16.93 29.72 -27.81
N LEU A 91 -15.71 29.57 -27.31
CA LEU A 91 -14.65 30.58 -27.49
C LEU A 91 -14.24 30.76 -28.95
N LEU A 92 -14.25 29.69 -29.75
CA LEU A 92 -14.02 29.78 -31.20
C LEU A 92 -15.15 30.55 -31.90
N ALA A 93 -16.41 30.25 -31.56
CA ALA A 93 -17.57 30.93 -32.15
C ALA A 93 -17.68 32.42 -31.77
N VAL A 94 -17.11 32.85 -30.64
CA VAL A 94 -17.06 34.27 -30.23
C VAL A 94 -15.91 35.03 -30.90
N ARG A 95 -14.95 34.31 -31.51
CA ARG A 95 -13.77 34.88 -32.16
C ARG A 95 -13.98 35.17 -33.66
N GLU A 96 -15.02 34.60 -34.26
CA GLU A 96 -15.52 34.92 -35.61
C GLU A 96 -16.56 36.04 -35.56
#